data_AF-A0A1D2RMM2-F1
#
_entry.id   AF-A0A1D2RMM2-F1
#
_cell.length_a   1.000
_cell.length_b   1.000
_cell.length_c   1.000
_cell.angle_alpha   90.00
_cell.angle_beta   90.00
_cell.angle_gamma   90.00
#
_symmetry.space_group_name_H-M   'P 1'
#
loop_
_entity.id
_entity.type
_entity.pdbx_description
1 polymer ?
#
loop_
_entity_poly.entity_id
_entity_poly.type
_entity_poly.pdbx_seq_one_letter_code
_entity_poly.pdbx_strand_id
1 'polypeptide(L)'
;MHAKSAAQAPMEAIETLAGLWIAEHPEYHADLADAEAAVLRDYGGAPERENPFLHLSMHLSVSEQCSIDQPRGIRQAVELLAHRLGSLHDAHHIAMQCLGEMLWESQRSGRPPDGEAYVARVQRQATRD
;
A
#
# COMPACT_ATOMS: atom_id res chain seq x y z
N MET A 1 15.39 6.08 -5.97
CA MET A 1 14.05 6.71 -6.00
C MET A 1 13.93 7.85 -5.00
N HIS A 2 13.99 7.63 -3.68
CA HIS A 2 13.93 8.71 -2.68
C HIS A 2 14.96 9.84 -2.94
N ALA A 3 16.23 9.48 -3.15
CA ALA A 3 17.28 10.44 -3.51
C ALA A 3 17.02 11.17 -4.84
N LYS A 4 16.38 10.52 -5.83
CA LYS A 4 16.02 11.14 -7.11
C LYS A 4 14.86 12.13 -6.95
N SER A 5 13.85 11.76 -6.16
CA SER A 5 12.70 12.61 -5.84
C SER A 5 13.14 13.88 -5.11
N ALA A 6 13.99 13.74 -4.08
CA ALA A 6 14.58 14.87 -3.37
C ALA A 6 15.42 15.79 -4.28
N ALA A 7 16.07 15.22 -5.31
CA ALA A 7 16.88 15.95 -6.27
C ALA A 7 16.12 16.41 -7.54
N GLN A 8 14.81 16.18 -7.63
CA GLN A 8 13.99 16.47 -8.82
C GLN A 8 14.57 15.89 -10.13
N ALA A 9 15.22 14.73 -10.06
CA ALA A 9 15.80 14.07 -11.22
C ALA A 9 14.71 13.37 -12.07
N PRO A 10 14.98 13.07 -13.36
CA PRO A 10 14.06 12.27 -14.19
C PRO A 10 13.76 10.91 -13.55
N MET A 11 12.49 10.52 -13.55
CA MET A 11 11.98 9.31 -12.90
C MET A 11 11.08 8.52 -13.85
N GLU A 12 11.23 7.20 -13.85
CA GLU A 12 10.30 6.29 -14.53
C GLU A 12 8.89 6.39 -13.92
N ALA A 13 7.86 5.91 -14.63
CA ALA A 13 6.47 5.99 -14.16
C ALA A 13 6.29 5.34 -12.76
N ILE A 14 6.91 4.17 -12.55
CA ILE A 14 6.88 3.48 -11.26
C ILE A 14 7.69 4.19 -10.18
N GLU A 15 8.79 4.86 -10.56
CA GLU A 15 9.55 5.69 -9.62
C GLU A 15 8.74 6.90 -9.18
N THR A 16 8.03 7.54 -10.11
CA THR A 16 7.17 8.70 -9.85
C THR A 16 6.06 8.35 -8.88
N LEU A 17 5.34 7.26 -9.14
CA LEU A 17 4.26 6.77 -8.28
C LEU A 17 4.76 6.48 -6.86
N ALA A 18 5.89 5.80 -6.75
CA ALA A 18 6.47 5.49 -5.46
C ALA A 18 7.01 6.74 -4.74
N GLY A 19 7.50 7.74 -5.48
CA GLY A 19 7.84 9.05 -4.93
C GLY A 19 6.65 9.76 -4.29
N LEU A 20 5.44 9.65 -4.87
CA LEU A 20 4.22 10.20 -4.28
C LEU A 20 3.89 9.52 -2.95
N TRP A 21 3.95 8.19 -2.89
CA TRP A 21 3.72 7.47 -1.62
C TRP A 21 4.79 7.75 -0.57
N ILE A 22 6.05 7.90 -0.97
CA ILE A 22 7.10 8.30 -0.02
C ILE A 22 6.83 9.70 0.56
N ALA A 23 6.32 10.64 -0.24
CA ALA A 23 5.98 11.98 0.24
C ALA A 23 4.87 11.97 1.29
N GLU A 24 3.92 11.03 1.20
CA GLU A 24 2.85 10.82 2.17
C GLU A 24 3.33 10.21 3.51
N HIS A 25 4.54 9.63 3.54
CA HIS A 25 5.12 8.94 4.71
C HIS A 25 6.44 9.56 5.19
N PRO A 26 6.42 10.78 5.79
CA PRO A 26 7.63 11.41 6.34
C PRO A 26 8.33 10.56 7.41
N GLU A 27 7.60 9.70 8.14
CA GLU A 27 8.13 8.77 9.13
C GLU A 27 9.15 7.78 8.55
N TYR A 28 9.08 7.49 7.25
CA TYR A 28 9.97 6.55 6.58
C TYR A 28 11.17 7.22 5.91
N HIS A 29 11.21 8.56 5.82
CA HIS A 29 12.28 9.27 5.10
C HIS A 29 13.68 8.98 5.66
N ALA A 30 13.81 8.83 6.98
CA ALA A 30 15.08 8.51 7.62
C ALA A 30 15.58 7.10 7.25
N ASP A 31 14.69 6.11 7.26
CA ASP A 31 15.03 4.73 6.88
C ASP A 31 15.29 4.64 5.35
N LEU A 32 14.62 5.46 4.52
CA LEU A 32 14.84 5.53 3.07
C LEU A 32 16.07 6.34 2.65
N ALA A 33 16.61 7.18 3.54
CA ALA A 33 17.84 7.93 3.30
C ALA A 33 19.10 7.06 3.39
N ASP A 34 19.04 5.97 4.17
CA ASP A 34 20.13 5.02 4.35
C ASP A 34 19.62 3.58 4.16
N ALA A 35 19.44 3.21 2.89
CA ALA A 35 18.88 1.92 2.50
C ALA A 35 19.75 0.73 2.96
N GLU A 36 21.08 0.90 3.03
CA GLU A 36 21.98 -0.18 3.48
C GLU A 36 21.80 -0.47 4.96
N ALA A 37 21.75 0.57 5.81
CA ALA A 37 21.46 0.40 7.22
C ALA A 37 20.03 -0.12 7.45
N ALA A 38 19.08 0.29 6.62
CA ALA A 38 17.69 -0.11 6.73
C ALA A 38 17.47 -1.59 6.40
N VAL A 39 18.22 -2.19 5.46
CA VAL A 39 18.16 -3.64 5.17
C VAL A 39 18.67 -4.49 6.34
N LEU A 40 19.64 -3.97 7.10
CA LEU A 40 20.22 -4.67 8.25
C LEU A 40 19.38 -4.55 9.53
N ARG A 41 18.32 -3.73 9.52
CA ARG A 41 17.42 -3.57 10.67
C ARG A 41 16.41 -4.71 10.76
N ASP A 42 16.14 -5.13 11.98
CA ASP A 42 15.02 -5.99 12.31
C ASP A 42 13.77 -5.14 12.61
N TYR A 43 12.81 -5.15 11.69
CA TYR A 43 11.50 -4.52 11.86
C TYR A 43 10.48 -5.45 12.54
N GLY A 44 10.83 -6.72 12.79
CA GLY A 44 9.92 -7.72 13.37
C GLY A 44 9.88 -7.76 14.90
N GLY A 45 10.77 -7.03 15.59
CA GLY A 45 10.96 -7.13 17.03
C GLY A 45 10.18 -6.13 17.91
N ALA A 46 9.65 -5.04 17.35
CA ALA A 46 8.93 -4.02 18.11
C ALA A 46 7.50 -3.86 17.58
N PRO A 47 6.46 -3.96 18.44
CA PRO A 47 5.06 -3.87 18.02
C PRO A 47 4.66 -2.51 17.42
N GLU A 48 5.53 -1.50 17.50
CA GLU A 48 5.25 -0.11 17.15
C GLU A 48 5.97 0.38 15.89
N ARG A 49 6.74 -0.50 15.19
CA ARG A 49 7.41 -0.14 13.94
C ARG A 49 7.02 -1.08 12.81
N GLU A 50 6.23 -0.56 11.86
CA GLU A 50 6.03 -1.22 10.57
C GLU A 50 7.29 -1.20 9.72
N ASN A 51 7.43 -2.18 8.83
CA ASN A 51 8.52 -2.23 7.86
C ASN A 51 8.22 -1.24 6.71
N PRO A 52 9.00 -0.16 6.54
CA PRO A 52 8.73 0.89 5.55
C PRO A 52 8.69 0.34 4.11
N PHE A 53 9.53 -0.65 3.81
CA PHE A 53 9.62 -1.23 2.47
C PHE A 53 8.40 -2.08 2.16
N LEU A 54 7.95 -2.89 3.13
CA LEU A 54 6.74 -3.68 2.96
C LEU A 54 5.54 -2.73 2.78
N HIS A 55 5.40 -1.73 3.65
CA HIS A 55 4.31 -0.75 3.60
C HIS A 55 4.23 -0.06 2.22
N LEU A 56 5.34 0.52 1.76
CA LEU A 56 5.38 1.20 0.46
C LEU A 56 5.12 0.22 -0.70
N SER A 57 5.61 -1.02 -0.62
CA SER A 57 5.32 -2.04 -1.65
C SER A 57 3.84 -2.39 -1.72
N MET A 58 3.12 -2.34 -0.59
CA MET A 58 1.68 -2.56 -0.54
C MET A 58 0.91 -1.39 -1.18
N HIS A 59 1.32 -0.13 -0.96
CA HIS A 59 0.76 1.02 -1.68
C HIS A 59 0.91 0.89 -3.19
N LEU A 60 2.10 0.48 -3.66
CA LEU A 60 2.36 0.26 -5.08
C LEU A 60 1.50 -0.89 -5.64
N SER A 61 1.37 -1.97 -4.88
CA SER A 61 0.52 -3.11 -5.26
C SER A 61 -0.94 -2.68 -5.41
N VAL A 62 -1.51 -1.93 -4.45
CA VAL A 62 -2.88 -1.41 -4.54
C VAL A 62 -3.04 -0.44 -5.70
N SER A 63 -2.03 0.40 -5.96
CA SER A 63 -2.05 1.34 -7.09
C SER A 63 -2.09 0.61 -8.42
N GLU A 64 -1.28 -0.45 -8.58
CA GLU A 64 -1.29 -1.30 -9.78
C GLU A 64 -2.63 -2.02 -9.93
N GLN A 65 -3.13 -2.64 -8.86
CA GLN A 65 -4.45 -3.28 -8.82
C GLN A 65 -5.55 -2.34 -9.30
N CYS A 66 -5.56 -1.08 -8.85
CA CYS A 66 -6.50 -0.07 -9.30
C CYS A 66 -6.28 0.34 -10.76
N SER A 67 -5.02 0.47 -11.19
CA SER A 67 -4.69 0.85 -12.58
C SER A 67 -5.17 -0.17 -13.60
N ILE A 68 -5.07 -1.47 -13.29
CA ILE A 68 -5.49 -2.55 -14.20
C ILE A 68 -6.87 -3.13 -13.85
N ASP A 69 -7.51 -2.62 -12.79
CA ASP A 69 -8.75 -3.13 -12.22
C ASP A 69 -8.73 -4.64 -11.99
N GLN A 70 -7.67 -5.11 -11.31
CA GLN A 70 -7.51 -6.51 -10.90
C GLN A 70 -7.19 -6.60 -9.40
N PRO A 71 -8.02 -7.29 -8.59
CA PRO A 71 -9.23 -8.01 -8.98
C PRO A 71 -10.34 -7.06 -9.47
N ARG A 72 -11.19 -7.54 -10.40
CA ARG A 72 -12.22 -6.70 -11.04
C ARG A 72 -13.09 -5.99 -10.01
N GLY A 73 -13.23 -4.67 -10.16
CA GLY A 73 -14.01 -3.82 -9.28
C GLY A 73 -13.21 -3.17 -8.14
N ILE A 74 -11.92 -3.50 -7.97
CA ILE A 74 -11.08 -2.89 -6.94
C ILE A 74 -10.92 -1.38 -7.14
N ARG A 75 -10.78 -0.93 -8.40
CA ARG A 75 -10.63 0.49 -8.70
C ARG A 75 -11.82 1.30 -8.17
N GLN A 76 -13.03 0.87 -8.54
CA GLN A 76 -14.26 1.54 -8.09
C GLN A 76 -14.41 1.46 -6.57
N ALA A 77 -14.06 0.33 -5.95
CA ALA A 77 -14.16 0.17 -4.51
C ALA A 77 -13.24 1.16 -3.76
N VAL A 78 -12.00 1.33 -4.22
CA VAL A 78 -11.04 2.28 -3.64
C VAL A 78 -11.46 3.73 -3.91
N GLU A 79 -11.94 4.05 -5.12
CA GLU A 79 -12.43 5.40 -5.46
C GLU A 79 -13.61 5.83 -4.57
N LEU A 80 -14.58 4.94 -4.35
CA LEU A 80 -15.72 5.20 -3.46
C LEU A 80 -15.26 5.37 -2.01
N LEU A 81 -14.32 4.54 -1.55
CA LEU A 81 -13.76 4.64 -0.21
C LEU A 81 -12.99 5.97 -0.02
N ALA A 82 -12.17 6.36 -1.00
CA ALA A 82 -11.44 7.62 -0.97
C ALA A 82 -12.41 8.82 -0.97
N HIS A 83 -13.49 8.77 -1.74
CA HIS A 83 -14.52 9.80 -1.72
C HIS A 83 -15.21 9.89 -0.35
N ARG A 84 -15.54 8.75 0.28
CA ARG A 84 -16.13 8.71 1.63
C ARG A 84 -15.20 9.33 2.67
N LEU A 85 -13.91 9.00 2.61
CA LEU A 85 -12.92 9.45 3.59
C LEU A 85 -12.38 10.86 3.31
N GLY A 86 -12.55 11.37 2.08
CA GLY A 86 -11.90 12.59 1.64
C GLY A 86 -10.37 12.46 1.49
N SER A 87 -9.86 11.23 1.40
CA SER A 87 -8.43 10.91 1.46
C SER A 87 -8.12 9.62 0.71
N LEU A 88 -7.29 9.73 -0.34
CA LEU A 88 -6.78 8.56 -1.06
C LEU A 88 -5.79 7.76 -0.20
N HIS A 89 -5.00 8.45 0.62
CA HIS A 89 -4.03 7.86 1.52
C HIS A 89 -4.74 6.94 2.54
N ASP A 90 -5.78 7.44 3.21
CA ASP A 90 -6.54 6.62 4.17
C ASP A 90 -7.28 5.46 3.49
N ALA A 91 -7.79 5.68 2.28
CA ALA A 91 -8.41 4.61 1.49
C ALA A 91 -7.41 3.51 1.14
N HIS A 92 -6.17 3.87 0.78
CA HIS A 92 -5.11 2.91 0.54
C HIS A 92 -4.74 2.13 1.81
N HIS A 93 -4.65 2.77 2.98
CA HIS A 93 -4.42 2.05 4.23
C HIS A 93 -5.49 1.01 4.54
N ILE A 94 -6.77 1.35 4.36
CA ILE A 94 -7.86 0.40 4.57
C ILE A 94 -7.83 -0.72 3.50
N ALA A 95 -7.53 -0.40 2.25
CA ALA A 95 -7.37 -1.40 1.20
C ALA A 95 -6.19 -2.34 1.52
N MET A 96 -5.07 -1.82 2.02
CA MET A 96 -3.92 -2.59 2.47
C MET A 96 -4.25 -3.52 3.63
N GLN A 97 -5.07 -3.08 4.59
CA GLN A 97 -5.57 -3.97 5.65
C GLN A 97 -6.36 -5.14 5.03
N CYS A 98 -7.29 -4.86 4.12
CA CYS A 98 -8.09 -5.89 3.45
C CYS A 98 -7.21 -6.85 2.61
N LEU A 99 -6.17 -6.32 1.97
CA LEU A 99 -5.18 -7.09 1.22
C LEU A 99 -4.37 -8.01 2.13
N GLY A 100 -3.89 -7.49 3.26
CA GLY A 100 -3.16 -8.26 4.28
C GLY A 100 -4.01 -9.38 4.87
N GLU A 101 -5.28 -9.12 5.18
CA GLU A 101 -6.23 -10.13 5.65
C GLU A 101 -6.42 -11.26 4.62
N MET A 102 -6.60 -10.93 3.33
CA MET A 102 -6.73 -11.92 2.26
C MET A 102 -5.47 -12.80 2.17
N LEU A 103 -4.28 -12.19 2.22
CA LEU A 103 -3.01 -12.91 2.16
C LEU A 103 -2.82 -13.82 3.38
N TRP A 104 -3.14 -13.34 4.57
CA TRP A 104 -3.07 -14.12 5.80
C TRP A 104 -4.05 -15.30 5.79
N GLU A 105 -5.29 -15.10 5.33
CA GLU A 105 -6.28 -16.18 5.17
C GLU A 105 -5.84 -17.22 4.15
N SER A 106 -5.25 -16.80 3.02
CA SER A 106 -4.67 -17.68 2.02
C SER A 106 -3.54 -18.54 2.62
N GLN A 107 -2.60 -17.91 3.33
CA GLN A 107 -1.50 -18.62 3.99
C GLN A 107 -2.01 -19.63 5.03
N ARG A 108 -2.93 -19.21 5.91
CA ARG A 108 -3.47 -20.06 6.97
C ARG A 108 -4.28 -21.25 6.43
N SER A 109 -5.03 -21.04 5.35
CA SER A 109 -5.90 -22.07 4.77
C SER A 109 -5.23 -22.94 3.69
N GLY A 110 -4.05 -22.54 3.20
CA GLY A 110 -3.38 -23.17 2.07
C GLY A 110 -4.11 -23.02 0.73
N ARG A 111 -5.12 -22.14 0.65
CA ARG A 111 -5.89 -21.88 -0.57
C ARG A 111 -5.34 -20.66 -1.30
N PRO A 112 -5.57 -20.53 -2.63
CA PRO A 112 -5.24 -19.31 -3.35
C PRO A 112 -5.92 -18.07 -2.73
N PRO A 113 -5.31 -16.87 -2.85
CA PRO A 113 -5.94 -15.63 -2.40
C PRO A 113 -7.30 -15.38 -3.06
N ASP A 114 -8.27 -14.97 -2.25
CA ASP A 114 -9.64 -14.70 -2.69
C ASP A 114 -9.82 -13.22 -3.01
N GLY A 115 -9.60 -12.88 -4.29
CA GLY A 115 -9.72 -11.51 -4.79
C GLY A 115 -11.15 -10.95 -4.70
N GLU A 116 -12.18 -11.79 -4.82
CA GLU A 116 -13.57 -11.34 -4.72
C GLU A 116 -13.90 -10.96 -3.27
N ALA A 117 -13.48 -11.78 -2.31
CA ALA A 117 -13.63 -11.47 -0.89
C ALA A 117 -12.87 -10.21 -0.49
N TYR A 118 -11.67 -9.98 -1.04
CA TYR A 118 -10.90 -8.75 -0.86
C TYR A 118 -11.65 -7.52 -1.36
N VAL A 119 -12.12 -7.51 -2.62
CA VAL A 119 -12.88 -6.38 -3.18
C VAL A 119 -14.15 -6.12 -2.38
N ALA A 120 -14.88 -7.18 -2.00
CA ALA A 120 -16.10 -7.06 -1.20
C ALA A 120 -15.83 -6.45 0.18
N ARG A 121 -14.67 -6.71 0.80
CA ARG A 121 -14.28 -6.05 2.07
C ARG A 121 -14.06 -4.55 1.87
N VAL A 122 -13.31 -4.16 0.84
CA VAL A 122 -13.07 -2.74 0.53
C VAL A 122 -14.40 -2.02 0.25
N GLN A 123 -15.29 -2.62 -0.54
CA GLN A 123 -16.61 -2.07 -0.82
C GLN A 123 -17.46 -1.87 0.44
N ARG A 124 -17.43 -2.83 1.39
CA ARG A 124 -18.12 -2.66 2.68
C ARG A 124 -17.58 -1.49 3.47
N GLN A 125 -16.28 -1.22 3.41
CA GLN A 125 -15.71 -0.02 4.04
C GLN A 125 -16.11 1.25 3.29
N ALA A 126 -16.39 1.20 2.00
CA ALA A 126 -16.87 2.36 1.25
C ALA A 126 -18.35 2.71 1.53
N THR A 127 -19.16 1.75 2.00
CA THR A 127 -20.62 1.89 2.16
C THR A 127 -21.14 1.78 3.58
N ARG A 128 -20.27 1.57 4.57
CA ARG A 128 -20.65 1.69 5.98
C ARG A 128 -21.03 3.14 6.28
N ASP A 129 -22.06 3.35 7.09
CA ASP A 129 -22.37 4.67 7.66
C ASP A 129 -21.37 4.98 8.77
#